data_AF-A0A0M6WI46-F1
#
_entry.id   AF-A0A0M6WI46-F1
#
_cell.length_a   1.000
_cell.length_b   1.000
_cell.length_c   1.000
_cell.angle_alpha   90.00
_cell.angle_beta   90.00
_cell.angle_gamma   90.00
#
_symmetry.space_group_name_H-M   'P 1'
#
loop_
_entity.id
_entity.type
_entity.pdbx_description
1 polymer ?
#
loop_
_entity_poly.entity_id
_entity_poly.type
_entity_poly.pdbx_seq_one_letter_code
_entity_poly.pdbx_strand_id
1 'polypeptide(L)'
;MENTELTALVSEMRAEFQIPPYYEDSQLANLAREGECTVGSLNPGCNITTDLTYRMLLKNYMYYAYHHRVSEFMDNYSSVILTWQMETEVEADGNA
;
A
#
# COMPACT_ATOMS: atom_id res chain seq x y z
N MET A 1 -5.24 -9.26 -3.47
CA MET A 1 -4.94 -9.45 -2.05
C MET A 1 -5.89 -10.48 -1.49
N GLU A 2 -5.37 -11.47 -0.78
CA GLU A 2 -6.15 -12.51 -0.12
C GLU A 2 -6.74 -12.02 1.22
N ASN A 3 -7.79 -12.69 1.73
CA ASN A 3 -8.45 -12.29 2.98
C ASN A 3 -7.52 -12.31 4.21
N THR A 4 -6.56 -13.22 4.24
CA THR A 4 -5.55 -13.31 5.32
C THR A 4 -4.60 -12.12 5.29
N GLU A 5 -4.15 -11.74 4.09
CA GLU A 5 -3.29 -10.56 3.87
C GLU A 5 -4.02 -9.27 4.26
N LEU A 6 -5.29 -9.15 3.86
CA LEU A 6 -6.15 -8.03 4.21
C LEU A 6 -6.34 -7.88 5.73
N THR A 7 -6.59 -8.99 6.43
CA THR A 7 -6.77 -8.99 7.89
C THR A 7 -5.48 -8.56 8.60
N ALA A 8 -4.32 -9.06 8.14
CA ALA A 8 -3.02 -8.65 8.66
C ALA A 8 -2.76 -7.16 8.44
N LEU A 9 -3.07 -6.65 7.24
CA LEU A 9 -2.87 -5.25 6.88
C LEU A 9 -3.75 -4.31 7.72
N VAL A 10 -5.01 -4.67 7.96
CA VAL A 10 -5.92 -3.92 8.85
C VAL A 10 -5.39 -3.89 10.28
N SER A 11 -4.92 -5.04 10.79
CA SER A 11 -4.32 -5.12 12.13
C SER A 11 -3.05 -4.26 12.24
N GLU A 12 -2.17 -4.29 11.23
CA GLU A 12 -0.96 -3.47 11.17
C GLU A 12 -1.31 -1.98 11.13
N MET A 13 -2.21 -1.57 10.23
CA MET A 13 -2.64 -0.17 10.14
C MET A 13 -3.16 0.34 11.48
N ARG A 14 -3.98 -0.46 12.16
CA ARG A 14 -4.51 -0.09 13.48
C ARG A 14 -3.41 0.09 14.52
N ALA A 15 -2.47 -0.84 14.59
CA ALA A 15 -1.40 -0.80 15.57
C ALA A 15 -0.38 0.32 15.29
N GLU A 16 0.08 0.43 14.04
CA GLU A 16 1.15 1.34 13.63
C GLU A 16 0.70 2.80 13.64
N PHE A 17 -0.51 3.10 13.15
CA PHE A 17 -1.05 4.46 13.11
C PHE A 17 -1.95 4.78 14.30
N GLN A 18 -2.00 3.90 15.30
CA GLN A 18 -2.76 4.08 16.55
C GLN A 18 -4.24 4.40 16.29
N ILE A 19 -4.85 3.71 15.31
CA ILE A 19 -6.23 3.96 14.92
C ILE A 19 -7.16 3.54 16.07
N PRO A 20 -8.07 4.43 16.54
CA PRO A 20 -8.90 4.15 17.69
C PRO A 20 -9.73 2.86 17.56
N PRO A 21 -9.89 2.06 18.64
CA PRO A 21 -10.60 0.78 18.59
C PRO A 21 -12.06 0.84 18.12
N TYR A 22 -12.71 2.00 18.23
CA TYR A 22 -14.09 2.20 17.78
C TYR A 22 -14.22 2.42 16.27
N TYR A 23 -13.12 2.64 15.55
CA TYR A 23 -13.16 2.72 14.10
C TYR A 23 -13.33 1.29 13.56
N GLU A 24 -14.25 1.07 12.64
CA GLU A 24 -14.61 -0.29 12.23
C GLU A 24 -13.53 -0.92 11.32
N ASP A 25 -13.20 -2.19 11.56
CA ASP A 25 -12.26 -2.94 10.71
C ASP A 25 -12.74 -3.02 9.26
N SER A 26 -14.07 -3.04 9.06
CA SER A 26 -14.68 -3.02 7.72
C SER A 26 -14.34 -1.74 6.95
N GLN A 27 -14.19 -0.60 7.62
CA GLN A 27 -13.79 0.66 7.00
C GLN A 27 -12.30 0.63 6.62
N LEU A 28 -11.43 0.14 7.52
CA LEU A 28 -10.00 -0.04 7.22
C LEU A 28 -9.79 -1.02 6.06
N ALA A 29 -10.59 -2.09 6.01
CA ALA A 29 -10.58 -3.05 4.91
C ALA A 29 -11.00 -2.41 3.57
N ASN A 30 -11.91 -1.44 3.58
CA ASN A 30 -12.28 -0.70 2.38
C ASN A 30 -11.14 0.22 1.92
N LEU A 31 -10.47 0.92 2.84
CA LEU A 31 -9.29 1.73 2.53
C LEU A 31 -8.15 0.87 1.95
N ALA A 32 -7.96 -0.33 2.49
CA ALA A 32 -6.99 -1.29 1.95
C ALA A 32 -7.30 -1.70 0.50
N ARG A 33 -8.57 -1.98 0.18
CA ARG A 33 -8.99 -2.33 -1.18
C ARG A 33 -8.88 -1.14 -2.15
N GLU A 34 -9.23 0.05 -1.69
CA GLU A 34 -9.07 1.29 -2.46
C GLU A 34 -7.58 1.54 -2.77
N GLY A 35 -6.72 1.37 -1.76
CA GLY A 35 -5.28 1.48 -1.92
C GLY A 35 -4.71 0.40 -2.81
N GLU A 36 -5.18 -0.85 -2.74
CA GLU A 36 -4.75 -1.92 -3.65
C GLU A 36 -5.10 -1.58 -5.09
N CYS A 37 -6.30 -1.07 -5.34
CA CYS A 37 -6.71 -0.61 -6.67
C CYS A 37 -5.82 0.55 -7.15
N THR A 38 -5.59 1.54 -6.29
CA THR A 38 -4.83 2.75 -6.65
C THR A 38 -3.34 2.46 -6.77
N VAL A 39 -2.69 2.07 -5.67
CA VAL A 39 -1.24 1.84 -5.60
C VAL A 39 -0.83 0.58 -6.36
N GLY A 40 -1.61 -0.50 -6.26
CA GLY A 40 -1.30 -1.75 -6.95
C GLY A 40 -1.37 -1.63 -8.48
N SER A 41 -2.20 -0.73 -9.01
CA SER A 41 -2.24 -0.45 -10.46
C SER A 41 -1.02 0.32 -10.97
N LEU A 42 -0.25 0.98 -10.08
CA LEU A 42 0.95 1.71 -10.47
C LEU A 42 2.10 0.76 -10.84
N ASN A 43 2.10 -0.46 -10.32
CA ASN A 43 3.12 -1.45 -10.62
C ASN A 43 2.52 -2.88 -10.75
N PRO A 44 2.17 -3.30 -11.97
CA PRO A 44 1.55 -4.61 -12.21
C PRO A 44 2.42 -5.77 -11.72
N GLY A 45 1.80 -6.75 -11.07
CA GLY A 45 2.52 -7.92 -10.54
C GLY A 45 3.10 -7.73 -9.14
N CYS A 46 2.92 -6.55 -8.53
CA CYS A 46 3.27 -6.34 -7.13
C CYS A 46 2.51 -7.31 -6.20
N ASN A 47 3.18 -7.75 -5.13
CA ASN A 47 2.65 -8.71 -4.18
C ASN A 47 2.85 -8.19 -2.75
N ILE A 48 1.77 -8.05 -2.00
CA ILE A 48 1.77 -7.40 -0.67
C ILE A 48 2.60 -8.13 0.40
N THR A 49 2.91 -9.41 0.15
CA THR A 49 3.67 -10.26 1.07
C THR A 49 5.18 -10.23 0.75
N THR A 50 5.55 -10.20 -0.53
CA THR A 50 6.97 -10.22 -0.95
C THR A 50 7.55 -8.85 -1.28
N ASP A 51 6.70 -7.91 -1.71
CA ASP A 51 7.09 -6.54 -2.05
C ASP A 51 6.88 -5.62 -0.84
N LEU A 52 7.96 -5.37 -0.10
CA LEU A 52 7.95 -4.52 1.09
C LEU A 52 7.68 -3.06 0.75
N THR A 53 8.10 -2.59 -0.42
CA THR A 53 7.86 -1.21 -0.88
C THR A 53 6.37 -1.03 -1.17
N TYR A 54 5.75 -1.98 -1.87
CA TYR A 54 4.31 -1.99 -2.07
C TYR A 54 3.54 -2.01 -0.74
N ARG A 55 3.94 -2.86 0.22
CA ARG A 55 3.30 -2.90 1.55
C ARG A 55 3.40 -1.58 2.29
N MET A 56 4.56 -0.95 2.26
CA MET A 56 4.80 0.35 2.88
C MET A 56 3.98 1.46 2.20
N LEU A 57 3.94 1.51 0.87
CA LEU A 57 3.14 2.46 0.11
C LEU A 57 1.64 2.28 0.37
N LEU A 58 1.16 1.03 0.42
CA LEU A 58 -0.25 0.73 0.66
C LEU A 58 -0.70 1.15 2.06
N LYS A 59 0.09 0.86 3.10
CA LYS A 59 -0.20 1.31 4.48
C LYS A 59 -0.22 2.84 4.60
N ASN A 60 0.72 3.51 3.94
CA ASN A 60 0.74 4.97 3.92
C ASN A 60 -0.45 5.53 3.14
N TYR A 61 -0.80 4.96 2.00
CA TYR A 61 -2.01 5.34 1.27
C TYR A 61 -3.25 5.25 2.18
N MET A 62 -3.42 4.12 2.87
CA MET A 62 -4.54 3.92 3.80
C MET A 62 -4.59 4.99 4.90
N TYR A 63 -3.42 5.36 5.45
CA TYR A 63 -3.32 6.43 6.45
C TYR A 63 -3.73 7.80 5.91
N TYR A 64 -3.28 8.17 4.71
CA TYR A 64 -3.68 9.42 4.07
C TYR A 64 -5.16 9.41 3.68
N ALA A 65 -5.68 8.28 3.21
CA ALA A 65 -7.09 8.11 2.87
C ALA A 65 -8.00 8.24 4.12
N TYR A 66 -7.57 7.67 5.25
CA TYR A 66 -8.23 7.84 6.55
C TYR A 66 -8.35 9.32 6.96
N HIS A 67 -7.34 10.13 6.64
CA HIS A 67 -7.35 11.58 6.88
C HIS A 67 -7.93 12.42 5.73
N HIS A 68 -8.47 11.79 4.69
CA HIS A 68 -9.00 12.44 3.49
C HIS A 68 -7.96 13.30 2.74
N ARG A 69 -6.71 12.85 2.69
CA ARG A 69 -5.55 13.56 2.11
C ARG A 69 -4.85 12.76 1.00
N VAL A 70 -5.59 11.97 0.23
CA VAL A 70 -5.01 11.12 -0.83
C VAL A 70 -4.19 11.91 -1.86
N SER A 71 -4.55 13.16 -2.14
CA SER A 71 -3.75 14.03 -3.02
C SER A 71 -2.34 14.28 -2.46
N GLU A 72 -2.22 14.51 -1.15
CA GLU A 72 -0.93 14.73 -0.49
C GLU A 72 -0.07 13.46 -0.51
N PHE A 73 -0.69 12.27 -0.44
CA PHE A 73 0.04 11.00 -0.59
C PHE A 73 0.77 10.93 -1.93
N MET A 74 0.07 11.26 -3.03
CA MET A 74 0.65 11.18 -4.38
C MET A 74 1.83 12.14 -4.53
N ASP A 75 1.73 13.35 -3.97
CA ASP A 75 2.81 14.31 -4.01
C ASP A 75 4.01 13.86 -3.14
N ASN A 76 3.74 13.45 -1.90
CA ASN A 76 4.78 13.11 -0.91
C ASN A 76 5.55 11.84 -1.26
N TYR A 77 4.91 10.86 -1.90
CA TYR A 77 5.53 9.59 -2.29
C TYR A 77 5.86 9.49 -3.78
N SER A 78 5.65 10.56 -4.56
CA SER A 78 5.90 10.58 -6.02
C SER A 78 7.27 10.02 -6.42
N SER A 79 8.34 10.44 -5.74
CA SER A 79 9.71 9.98 -6.02
C SER A 79 9.91 8.50 -5.69
N VAL A 80 9.36 8.04 -4.56
CA VAL A 80 9.44 6.64 -4.13
C VAL A 80 8.67 5.73 -5.07
N ILE A 81 7.47 6.15 -5.48
CA ILE A 81 6.64 5.45 -6.46
C ILE A 81 7.41 5.30 -7.78
N LEU A 82 8.02 6.38 -8.28
CA LEU A 82 8.79 6.34 -9.52
C LEU A 82 9.98 5.38 -9.40
N THR A 83 10.76 5.45 -8.32
CA THR A 83 11.88 4.52 -8.09
C THR A 83 11.40 3.07 -8.04
N TRP A 84 10.32 2.80 -7.30
CA TRP A 84 9.73 1.47 -7.20
C TRP A 84 9.29 0.91 -8.55
N GLN A 85 8.66 1.73 -9.39
CA GLN A 85 8.28 1.34 -10.76
C GLN A 85 9.50 1.00 -11.62
N MET A 86 10.58 1.79 -11.51
CA MET A 86 11.80 1.56 -12.28
C MET A 86 12.56 0.30 -11.84
N GLU A 87 12.60 0.00 -10.53
CA GLU A 87 13.27 -1.20 -10.00
C GLU A 87 12.63 -2.50 -10.54
N THR A 88 11.32 -2.49 -10.79
CA THR A 88 10.61 -3.66 -11.35
C THR A 88 10.71 -3.80 -12.86
N GLU A 89 11.13 -2.75 -13.58
CA GLU A 89 11.35 -2.81 -15.04
C GLU A 89 12.68 -3.49 -15.41
N VAL A 90 13.59 -3.68 -14.46
CA VAL A 90 14.87 -4.35 -14.69
C VAL A 90 14.68 -5.86 -14.58
N GLU A 91 14.57 -6.56 -15.71
CA GLU A 91 14.59 -8.03 -15.71
C GLU A 91 15.91 -8.53 -15.09
N ALA A 92 15.81 -9.46 -14.14
CA ALA A 92 16.97 -10.05 -13.46
C ALA A 92 17.89 -10.87 -14.38
N ASP A 93 17.48 -11.12 -15.63
CA ASP A 93 18.25 -11.86 -16.65
C ASP A 93 19.00 -10.92 -17.61
N GLY A 94 19.78 -10.00 -17.04
CA GLY A 94 20.93 -9.44 -17.72
C GLY A 94 22.10 -10.42 -17.67
N ASN A 95 22.06 -11.44 -18.54
CA ASN A 95 23.13 -12.41 -18.77
C ASN A 95 24.52 -11.75 -18.70
N ALA A 96 25.32 -12.10 -17.70
CA ALA A 96 26.72 -11.69 -17.56
C ALA A 96 27.67 -12.72 -18.17
#